data_AF-A0A0X8P542-F1
#
_entry.id   AF-A0A0X8P542-F1
#
_cell.length_a   1.000
_cell.length_b   1.000
_cell.length_c   1.000
_cell.angle_alpha   90.00
_cell.angle_beta   90.00
_cell.angle_gamma   90.00
#
_symmetry.space_group_name_H-M   'P 1'
#
loop_
_entity.id
_entity.type
_entity.pdbx_description
1 polymer ?
#
loop_
_entity_poly.entity_id
_entity_poly.type
_entity_poly.pdbx_seq_one_letter_code
_entity_poly.pdbx_strand_id
1 'polypeptide(L)'
;MADCLLTFMGFRLSQEAADDGRAWIRARRPRVVRDTALARILRDELAPVDPWPGSSRALAALAAARSLLWEACLRGELCQVEGAWGHKFWVSVR
;
A
#
# COMPACT_ATOMS: atom_id res chain seq x y z
N MET A 1 20.60 3.86 11.71
CA MET A 1 19.27 3.20 11.75
C MET A 1 19.14 2.47 10.43
N ALA A 2 18.85 1.17 10.45
CA ALA A 2 18.73 0.41 9.20
C ALA A 2 17.55 0.95 8.41
N ASP A 3 17.80 1.51 7.23
CA ASP A 3 16.77 1.73 6.23
C ASP A 3 16.15 0.36 5.92
N CYS A 4 14.98 0.07 6.49
CA CYS A 4 14.23 -1.13 6.14
C CYS A 4 13.85 -1.01 4.67
N LEU A 5 14.63 -1.65 3.80
CA LEU A 5 14.40 -1.66 2.36
C LEU A 5 13.08 -2.38 2.06
N LEU A 6 12.01 -1.61 1.87
CA LEU A 6 10.72 -2.11 1.43
C LEU A 6 10.82 -2.48 -0.05
N THR A 7 11.07 -3.76 -0.32
CA THR A 7 11.22 -4.29 -1.68
C THR A 7 10.01 -5.12 -2.05
N PHE A 8 9.38 -4.79 -3.18
CA PHE A 8 8.22 -5.48 -3.71
C PHE A 8 8.50 -5.91 -5.15
N MET A 9 8.55 -7.21 -5.39
CA MET A 9 8.76 -7.79 -6.73
C MET A 9 10.02 -7.25 -7.45
N GLY A 10 11.07 -6.93 -6.70
CA GLY A 10 12.31 -6.36 -7.24
C GLY A 10 12.31 -4.84 -7.45
N PHE A 11 11.28 -4.16 -6.99
CA PHE A 11 11.21 -2.69 -6.92
C PHE A 11 11.35 -2.22 -5.47
N ARG A 12 12.15 -1.18 -5.25
CA ARG A 12 12.36 -0.55 -3.95
C ARG A 12 11.43 0.64 -3.79
N LEU A 13 10.77 0.69 -2.64
CA LEU A 13 10.06 1.85 -2.14
C LEU A 13 10.94 2.55 -1.10
N SER A 14 11.08 3.87 -1.19
CA SER A 14 11.78 4.64 -0.17
C SER A 14 10.99 4.63 1.15
N GLN A 15 11.70 4.83 2.26
CA GLN A 15 11.04 4.96 3.57
C GLN A 15 10.11 6.19 3.59
N GLU A 16 10.53 7.29 2.97
CA GLU A 16 9.74 8.51 2.79
C GLU A 16 8.42 8.24 2.07
N ALA A 17 8.44 7.57 0.92
CA ALA A 17 7.22 7.25 0.17
C ALA A 17 6.30 6.29 0.94
N ALA A 18 6.86 5.39 1.76
CA ALA A 18 6.06 4.55 2.64
C ALA A 18 5.39 5.36 3.76
N ASP A 19 6.08 6.33 4.33
CA ASP A 19 5.54 7.22 5.35
C ASP A 19 4.46 8.15 4.80
N ASP A 20 4.64 8.64 3.57
CA ASP A 20 3.61 9.37 2.81
C ASP A 20 2.38 8.50 2.55
N GLY A 21 2.58 7.23 2.19
CA GLY A 21 1.51 6.24 2.06
C GLY A 21 0.72 6.05 3.37
N ARG A 22 1.43 5.95 4.50
CA ARG A 22 0.81 5.86 5.83
C ARG A 22 0.07 7.15 6.22
N ALA A 23 0.63 8.31 5.93
CA ALA A 23 -0.04 9.61 6.16
C ALA A 23 -1.32 9.72 5.33
N TRP A 24 -1.26 9.30 4.06
CA TRP A 24 -2.40 9.28 3.15
C TRP A 24 -3.55 8.36 3.61
N ILE A 25 -3.21 7.21 4.21
CA ILE A 25 -4.21 6.32 4.83
C ILE A 25 -4.88 7.03 6.01
N ARG A 26 -4.09 7.61 6.92
CA ARG A 26 -4.59 8.29 8.13
C ARG A 26 -5.46 9.51 7.81
N ALA A 27 -5.15 10.23 6.73
CA ALA A 27 -5.92 11.40 6.30
C ALA A 27 -7.34 11.09 5.78
N ARG A 28 -7.67 9.82 5.51
CA ARG A 28 -8.91 9.43 4.81
C ARG A 28 -10.16 9.27 5.69
N ARG A 29 -10.20 9.82 6.90
CA ARG A 29 -11.36 9.64 7.80
C ARG A 29 -12.61 10.43 7.35
N PRO A 30 -13.85 9.88 7.42
CA PRO A 30 -14.28 8.49 7.44
C PRO A 30 -14.64 8.03 6.00
N ARG A 31 -13.71 7.41 5.27
CA ARG A 31 -13.91 7.01 3.86
C ARG A 31 -13.32 5.63 3.57
N VAL A 32 -13.84 5.02 2.51
CA VAL A 32 -13.33 3.77 1.94
C VAL A 32 -11.93 4.00 1.34
N VAL A 33 -11.00 3.11 1.69
CA VAL A 33 -9.64 3.08 1.14
C VAL A 33 -9.52 1.90 0.18
N ARG A 34 -9.13 2.18 -1.07
CA ARG A 34 -8.90 1.17 -2.11
C ARG A 34 -7.41 0.98 -2.33
N ASP A 35 -6.97 -0.28 -2.44
CA ASP A 35 -5.57 -0.63 -2.72
C ASP A 35 -5.09 0.00 -4.03
N THR A 36 -5.91 -0.02 -5.08
CA THR A 36 -5.63 0.63 -6.36
C THR A 36 -5.42 2.14 -6.27
N ALA A 37 -6.09 2.83 -5.34
CA ALA A 37 -5.93 4.27 -5.17
C ALA A 37 -4.60 4.60 -4.49
N LEU A 38 -4.20 3.82 -3.48
CA LEU A 38 -2.90 3.96 -2.84
C LEU A 38 -1.75 3.54 -3.77
N ALA A 39 -1.92 2.43 -4.49
CA ALA A 39 -0.95 1.94 -5.46
C ALA A 39 -0.63 2.99 -6.54
N ARG A 40 -1.63 3.77 -6.97
CA ARG A 40 -1.43 4.81 -7.98
C ARG A 40 -0.49 5.93 -7.51
N ILE A 41 -0.43 6.17 -6.19
CA ILE A 41 0.45 7.19 -5.59
C ILE A 41 1.84 6.63 -5.38
N LEU A 42 1.94 5.40 -4.88
CA LEU A 42 3.23 4.73 -4.66
C LEU A 42 3.94 4.36 -5.96
N ARG A 43 3.21 4.33 -7.08
CA ARG A 43 3.74 3.82 -8.36
C ARG A 43 4.99 4.56 -8.77
N ASP A 44 4.97 5.88 -8.78
CA ASP A 44 6.07 6.67 -9.35
C ASP A 44 7.29 6.73 -8.41
N GLU A 45 7.08 6.45 -7.13
CA GLU A 45 8.10 6.37 -6.09
C GLU A 45 8.87 5.03 -6.09
N LEU A 46 8.45 4.05 -6.90
CA LEU A 46 9.10 2.75 -6.99
C LEU A 46 10.27 2.73 -7.96
N ALA A 47 11.47 2.63 -7.41
CA ALA A 47 12.71 2.46 -8.16
C ALA A 47 12.95 0.97 -8.47
N PRO A 48 13.23 0.60 -9.74
CA PRO A 48 13.62 -0.77 -10.07
C PRO A 48 15.01 -1.06 -9.48
N VAL A 49 15.16 -2.21 -8.83
CA VAL A 49 16.47 -2.70 -8.35
C VAL A 49 16.87 -3.94 -9.14
N ASP A 50 16.03 -4.97 -9.07
CA ASP A 50 16.14 -6.20 -9.87
C ASP A 50 14.72 -6.79 -10.06
N PRO A 51 13.90 -6.18 -10.92
CA PRO A 51 12.50 -6.59 -11.12
C PRO A 51 12.39 -8.06 -11.53
N TRP A 52 11.50 -8.80 -10.87
CA TRP A 52 11.26 -10.20 -11.23
C TRP A 52 10.72 -10.32 -12.66
N PRO A 53 11.02 -11.40 -13.39
CA PRO A 53 10.45 -11.64 -14.71
C PRO A 53 8.91 -11.55 -14.68
N GLY A 54 8.32 -10.79 -15.61
CA GLY A 54 6.87 -10.58 -15.69
C GLY A 54 6.27 -9.65 -14.62
N SER A 55 7.07 -9.14 -13.69
CA SER A 55 6.63 -8.09 -12.76
C SER A 55 6.59 -6.73 -13.44
N SER A 56 5.77 -5.83 -12.91
CA SER A 56 5.73 -4.45 -13.36
C SER A 56 5.69 -3.52 -12.16
N ARG A 57 6.10 -2.26 -12.36
CA ARG A 57 5.98 -1.21 -11.34
C ARG A 57 4.55 -1.08 -10.81
N ALA A 58 3.54 -1.32 -11.66
CA ALA A 58 2.13 -1.31 -11.25
C ALA A 58 1.78 -2.48 -10.31
N LEU A 59 2.30 -3.69 -10.59
CA LEU A 59 2.11 -4.85 -9.72
C LEU A 59 2.85 -4.68 -8.39
N ALA A 60 4.08 -4.16 -8.43
CA ALA A 60 4.85 -3.84 -7.24
C ALA A 60 4.16 -2.77 -6.38
N ALA A 61 3.60 -1.74 -7.00
CA ALA A 61 2.84 -0.70 -6.28
C ALA A 61 1.57 -1.26 -5.63
N LEU A 62 0.88 -2.19 -6.28
CA LEU A 62 -0.27 -2.86 -5.71
C LEU A 62 0.12 -3.74 -4.51
N ALA A 63 1.23 -4.46 -4.61
CA ALA A 63 1.77 -5.25 -3.50
C ALA A 63 2.16 -4.36 -2.31
N ALA A 64 2.85 -3.24 -2.58
CA ALA A 64 3.21 -2.24 -1.57
C ALA A 64 1.97 -1.67 -0.88
N ALA A 65 0.97 -1.24 -1.66
CA ALA A 65 -0.28 -0.70 -1.14
C ALA A 65 -1.00 -1.72 -0.24
N ARG A 66 -1.10 -2.98 -0.65
CA ARG A 66 -1.72 -4.04 0.15
C ARG A 66 -0.96 -4.28 1.46
N SER A 67 0.36 -4.25 1.42
CA SER A 67 1.20 -4.38 2.61
C SER A 67 0.96 -3.24 3.60
N LEU A 68 0.94 -1.99 3.15
CA LEU A 68 0.67 -0.82 4.00
C LEU A 68 -0.76 -0.83 4.57
N LEU A 69 -1.75 -1.23 3.78
CA LEU A 69 -3.14 -1.35 4.25
C LEU A 69 -3.30 -2.45 5.29
N TRP A 70 -2.59 -3.58 5.12
CA TRP A 70 -2.54 -4.64 6.12
C TRP A 70 -1.86 -4.18 7.42
N GLU A 71 -0.75 -3.46 7.31
CA GLU A 71 -0.05 -2.86 8.46
C GLU A 71 -0.98 -1.89 9.22
N ALA A 72 -1.71 -1.03 8.52
CA ALA A 72 -2.69 -0.13 9.11
C ALA A 72 -3.86 -0.90 9.77
N CYS A 73 -4.27 -2.03 9.20
CA CYS A 73 -5.27 -2.91 9.81
C CYS A 73 -4.77 -3.54 11.13
N LEU A 74 -3.51 -4.00 11.17
CA LEU A 74 -2.90 -4.54 12.38
C LEU A 74 -2.76 -3.50 13.49
N ARG A 75 -2.66 -2.21 13.12
CA ARG A 75 -2.67 -1.07 14.06
C ARG A 75 -4.06 -0.63 14.50
N GLY A 76 -5.11 -1.25 13.98
CA GLY A 76 -6.49 -0.85 14.26
C GLY A 76 -6.89 0.47 13.60
N GLU A 77 -6.14 0.96 12.60
CA GLU A 77 -6.49 2.17 11.86
C GLU A 77 -7.52 1.87 10.75
N LEU A 78 -7.47 0.66 10.20
CA LEU A 78 -8.38 0.16 9.17
C LEU A 78 -9.00 -1.17 9.59
N CYS A 79 -10.17 -1.47 9.04
CA CYS A 79 -10.72 -2.81 9.01
C CYS A 79 -10.98 -3.23 7.55
N GLN A 80 -10.76 -4.51 7.26
CA GLN A 80 -11.17 -5.09 5.99
C GLN A 80 -12.65 -5.46 6.08
N VAL A 81 -13.42 -5.02 5.10
CA VAL A 81 -14.83 -5.35 4.96
C VAL A 81 -15.04 -6.03 3.61
N GLU A 82 -15.83 -7.09 3.62
CA GLU A 82 -16.27 -7.76 2.41
C GLU A 82 -17.64 -7.22 2.01
N GLY A 83 -17.73 -6.65 0.81
CA GLY A 83 -18.96 -6.17 0.22
C GLY A 83 -19.77 -7.27 -0.44
N ALA A 84 -20.91 -6.87 -1.00
CA ALA A 84 -21.65 -7.71 -1.93
C ALA A 84 -20.72 -8.16 -3.08
N TRP A 85 -20.91 -9.39 -3.54
CA TRP A 85 -20.13 -10.00 -4.63
C TRP A 85 -18.65 -10.29 -4.30
N GLY A 86 -18.29 -10.37 -3.02
CA GLY A 86 -16.94 -10.79 -2.56
C GLY A 86 -15.87 -9.71 -2.71
N HIS A 87 -16.26 -8.47 -3.03
CA HIS A 87 -15.31 -7.37 -3.15
C HIS A 87 -14.81 -6.93 -1.78
N LYS A 88 -13.51 -7.06 -1.53
CA LYS A 88 -12.87 -6.60 -0.30
C LYS A 88 -12.50 -5.13 -0.41
N PHE A 89 -12.87 -4.33 0.60
CA PHE A 89 -12.49 -2.93 0.73
C PHE A 89 -12.02 -2.62 2.14
N TRP A 90 -11.26 -1.55 2.30
CA TRP A 90 -10.74 -1.12 3.59
C TRP A 90 -11.53 0.08 4.08
N VAL A 91 -11.90 0.09 5.36
CA VAL A 91 -12.64 1.17 5.98
C VAL A 91 -11.83 1.70 7.16
N SER A 92 -11.73 3.02 7.29
CA SER A 92 -11.10 3.61 8.47
C SER A 92 -11.90 3.30 9.73
N VAL A 93 -11.23 2.76 10.75
CA VAL A 93 -11.79 2.62 12.09
C VAL A 93 -11.82 4.00 12.75
N ARG A 94 -12.87 4.31 13.52
CA ARG A 94 -12.96 5.56 14.28
C ARG A 94 -12.12 5.47 15.54
#